data_AF-A0A2E9E8D0-F1
#
_entry.id   AF-A0A2E9E8D0-F1
#
_cell.length_a   1.000
_cell.length_b   1.000
_cell.length_c   1.000
_cell.angle_alpha   90.00
_cell.angle_beta   90.00
_cell.angle_gamma   90.00
#
_symmetry.space_group_name_H-M   'P 1'
#
loop_
_entity.id
_entity.type
_entity.pdbx_description
1 polymer ?
#
loop_
_entity_poly.entity_id
_entity_poly.type
_entity_poly.pdbx_seq_one_letter_code
_entity_poly.pdbx_strand_id
1 'polypeptide(L)'
;MKSLRKLIPLLSNYKSQIFLGLFAFFVARFFEISTYYLASLGIDLIGDLYQGIANGPFTLSELVLGLIITVVLRFFIVSAARRAIRRVGVAVAHDLRRDLYKSVLAQGPTFFSTFSVGDIMTRAIQDISLVQRLVSFGFIALVIMVYAPLFGVGAMLTKSVSLTLLVVPLLPVIFVYTLKMAREMGESSREVQNKLSQLS
;
A
#
# COMPACT_ATOMS: atom_id res chain seq x y z
N MET A 1 17.87 -10.04 2.15
CA MET A 1 16.98 -9.85 3.31
C MET A 1 17.67 -9.37 4.61
N LYS A 2 18.96 -9.66 4.86
CA LYS A 2 19.67 -9.17 6.07
C LYS A 2 19.75 -7.63 6.15
N SER A 3 19.85 -6.93 5.02
CA SER A 3 19.94 -5.45 4.97
C SER A 3 18.66 -4.73 5.41
N LEU A 4 17.49 -5.31 5.14
CA LEU A 4 16.19 -4.74 5.54
C LEU A 4 15.98 -4.79 7.07
N ARG A 5 16.60 -5.76 7.77
CA ARG A 5 16.52 -5.84 9.23
C ARG A 5 17.16 -4.63 9.93
N LYS A 6 18.12 -3.96 9.29
CA LYS A 6 18.74 -2.73 9.83
C LYS A 6 17.78 -1.53 9.82
N LEU A 7 16.68 -1.58 9.06
CA LEU A 7 15.64 -0.53 9.06
C LEU A 7 14.62 -0.71 10.20
N ILE A 8 14.53 -1.90 10.79
CA ILE A 8 13.59 -2.20 11.90
C ILE A 8 13.81 -1.28 13.12
N PRO A 9 15.04 -1.05 13.62
CA PRO A 9 15.25 -0.14 14.74
C PRO A 9 14.92 1.32 14.39
N LEU A 10 15.17 1.78 13.16
CA LEU A 10 14.78 3.14 12.73
C LEU A 10 13.26 3.34 12.75
N LEU A 11 12.51 2.29 12.42
CA LEU A 11 11.05 2.31 12.47
C LEU A 11 10.50 2.15 13.89
N SER A 12 11.32 1.79 14.88
CA SER A 12 10.82 1.50 16.22
C SER A 12 10.22 2.72 16.90
N ASN A 13 10.78 3.90 16.63
CA ASN A 13 10.33 5.17 17.17
C ASN A 13 8.93 5.58 16.63
N TYR A 14 8.52 5.02 15.49
CA TYR A 14 7.27 5.35 14.81
C TYR A 14 6.25 4.20 14.80
N LYS A 15 6.47 3.14 15.59
CA LYS A 15 5.59 1.95 15.63
C LYS A 15 4.13 2.30 15.88
N SER A 16 3.85 3.22 16.80
CA SER A 16 2.47 3.64 17.12
C SER A 16 1.77 4.28 15.92
N GLN A 17 2.44 5.19 15.20
CA GLN A 17 1.88 5.85 14.02
C GLN A 17 1.68 4.88 12.84
N ILE A 18 2.63 3.96 12.64
CA ILE A 18 2.50 2.90 11.65
C ILE A 18 1.32 2.01 11.99
N PHE A 19 1.23 1.52 13.23
CA PHE A 19 0.15 0.65 13.68
C PHE A 19 -1.22 1.33 13.54
N LEU A 20 -1.34 2.59 13.97
CA LEU A 20 -2.57 3.37 13.83
C LEU A 20 -2.95 3.55 12.36
N GLY A 21 -1.98 3.82 11.47
CA GLY A 21 -2.21 3.90 10.03
C GLY A 21 -2.66 2.55 9.43
N LEU A 22 -2.02 1.45 9.80
CA LEU A 22 -2.38 0.10 9.37
C LEU A 22 -3.79 -0.28 9.86
N PHE A 23 -4.12 0.04 11.11
CA PHE A 23 -5.44 -0.20 11.69
C PHE A 23 -6.51 0.66 11.01
N ALA A 24 -6.22 1.94 10.73
CA ALA A 24 -7.13 2.80 9.98
C ALA A 24 -7.43 2.24 8.58
N PHE A 25 -6.44 1.66 7.89
CA PHE A 25 -6.69 0.98 6.62
C PHE A 25 -7.55 -0.27 6.75
N PHE A 26 -7.40 -1.04 7.84
CA PHE A 26 -8.28 -2.17 8.14
C PHE A 26 -9.73 -1.70 8.29
N VAL A 27 -9.97 -0.67 9.11
CA VAL A 27 -11.29 -0.06 9.28
C VAL A 27 -11.85 0.48 7.96
N ALA A 28 -11.01 1.13 7.14
CA ALA A 28 -11.43 1.62 5.82
C ALA A 28 -11.94 0.52 4.87
N ARG A 29 -11.45 -0.73 5.01
CA ARG A 29 -11.94 -1.85 4.21
C ARG A 29 -13.34 -2.30 4.60
N PHE A 30 -13.75 -2.14 5.86
CA PHE A 30 -15.14 -2.37 6.24
C PHE A 30 -16.07 -1.40 5.53
N PHE A 31 -15.75 -0.10 5.53
CA PHE A 31 -16.55 0.89 4.81
C PHE A 31 -16.62 0.62 3.31
N GLU A 32 -15.53 0.11 2.72
CA GLU A 32 -15.49 -0.30 1.32
C GLU A 32 -16.45 -1.45 1.02
N ILE A 33 -16.46 -2.50 1.84
CA ILE A 33 -17.42 -3.61 1.69
C ILE A 33 -18.84 -3.14 1.92
N SER A 34 -19.08 -2.30 2.94
CA SER A 34 -20.40 -1.74 3.21
C SER A 34 -20.93 -0.95 2.01
N THR A 35 -20.09 -0.20 1.30
CA THR A 35 -20.49 0.47 0.05
C THR A 35 -20.96 -0.52 -1.01
N TYR A 36 -20.25 -1.63 -1.24
CA TYR A 36 -20.68 -2.66 -2.19
C TYR A 36 -21.97 -3.37 -1.75
N TYR A 37 -22.11 -3.62 -0.45
CA TYR A 37 -23.31 -4.23 0.10
C TYR A 37 -24.56 -3.33 -0.05
N LEU A 38 -24.44 -2.05 0.31
CA LEU A 38 -25.52 -1.07 0.14
C LEU A 38 -25.87 -0.87 -1.33
N ALA A 39 -24.88 -0.86 -2.23
CA ALA A 39 -25.13 -0.83 -3.66
C ALA A 39 -25.91 -2.07 -4.13
N SER A 40 -25.57 -3.27 -3.65
CA SER A 40 -26.32 -4.49 -3.98
C SER A 40 -27.77 -4.44 -3.52
N LEU A 41 -28.02 -3.99 -2.28
CA LEU A 41 -29.39 -3.82 -1.77
C LEU A 41 -30.19 -2.78 -2.56
N GLY A 42 -29.53 -1.70 -3.01
CA GLY A 42 -30.17 -0.70 -3.86
C GLY A 42 -30.60 -1.28 -5.20
N ILE A 43 -29.77 -2.13 -5.82
CA ILE A 43 -30.10 -2.81 -7.08
C ILE A 43 -31.27 -3.80 -6.88
N ASP A 44 -31.21 -4.61 -5.82
CA ASP A 44 -32.25 -5.59 -5.50
C ASP A 44 -33.60 -4.89 -5.25
N LEU A 45 -33.61 -3.79 -4.48
CA LEU A 45 -34.82 -3.00 -4.21
C LEU A 45 -35.42 -2.39 -5.49
N ILE A 46 -34.59 -1.90 -6.42
CA ILE A 46 -35.07 -1.41 -7.72
C ILE A 46 -35.70 -2.56 -8.53
N GLY A 47 -35.11 -3.76 -8.48
CA GLY A 47 -35.66 -4.96 -9.09
C GLY A 47 -37.03 -5.35 -8.53
N ASP A 48 -37.17 -5.33 -7.21
CA ASP A 48 -38.44 -5.67 -6.52
C ASP A 48 -39.53 -4.64 -6.80
N LEU A 49 -39.17 -3.35 -6.83
CA LEU A 49 -40.09 -2.27 -7.22
C LEU A 49 -40.59 -2.43 -8.66
N TYR A 50 -39.73 -2.86 -9.58
CA TYR A 50 -40.12 -3.15 -10.96
C TYR A 50 -41.10 -4.33 -11.05
N GLN A 51 -40.95 -5.33 -10.19
CA GLN A 51 -41.85 -6.50 -10.11
C GLN A 51 -43.14 -6.22 -9.32
N GLY A 52 -43.34 -5.01 -8.79
CA GLY A 52 -44.52 -4.62 -8.03
C GLY A 52 -44.53 -5.13 -6.58
N ILE A 53 -43.40 -5.63 -6.07
CA ILE A 53 -43.22 -6.09 -4.70
C ILE A 53 -42.63 -4.93 -3.88
N ALA A 54 -43.46 -3.97 -3.51
CA ALA A 54 -43.02 -2.79 -2.76
C ALA A 54 -43.05 -3.04 -1.24
N ASN A 55 -42.22 -3.96 -0.72
CA ASN A 55 -42.12 -4.21 0.73
C ASN A 55 -40.67 -4.50 1.16
N GLY A 56 -39.79 -3.52 0.98
CA GLY A 56 -38.48 -3.50 1.64
C GLY A 56 -38.52 -2.63 2.91
N PRO A 57 -37.76 -2.96 3.98
CA PRO A 57 -37.72 -2.16 5.21
C PRO A 57 -36.99 -0.82 5.05
N PHE A 58 -36.28 -0.59 3.94
CA PHE A 58 -35.51 0.62 3.66
C PHE A 58 -36.00 1.30 2.38
N THR A 59 -36.00 2.62 2.39
CA THR A 59 -36.28 3.43 1.20
C THR A 59 -35.04 3.60 0.34
N LEU A 60 -35.23 3.82 -0.97
CA LEU A 60 -34.11 4.11 -1.90
C LEU A 60 -33.29 5.32 -1.44
N SER A 61 -33.95 6.35 -0.90
CA SER A 61 -33.28 7.54 -0.34
C SER A 61 -32.37 7.21 0.84
N GLU A 62 -32.79 6.33 1.75
CA GLU A 62 -31.98 5.93 2.90
C GLU A 62 -30.75 5.12 2.46
N LEU A 63 -30.89 4.23 1.49
CA LEU A 63 -29.77 3.46 0.95
C LEU A 63 -28.74 4.36 0.25
N VAL A 64 -29.22 5.33 -0.55
CA VAL A 64 -28.35 6.32 -1.21
C VAL A 64 -27.63 7.20 -0.19
N LEU A 65 -28.34 7.68 0.84
CA LEU A 65 -27.72 8.45 1.93
C LEU A 65 -26.68 7.62 2.67
N GLY A 66 -27.00 6.37 3.00
CA GLY A 66 -26.06 5.44 3.63
C GLY A 66 -24.80 5.22 2.78
N LEU A 67 -24.97 5.05 1.47
CA LEU A 67 -23.87 4.88 0.51
C LEU A 67 -22.97 6.12 0.47
N ILE A 68 -23.56 7.32 0.39
CA ILE A 68 -22.79 8.59 0.40
C ILE A 68 -21.99 8.68 1.71
N ILE A 69 -22.61 8.41 2.85
CA ILE A 69 -21.96 8.47 4.16
C ILE A 69 -20.79 7.49 4.24
N THR A 70 -20.96 6.23 3.81
CA THR A 70 -19.87 5.24 3.86
C THR A 70 -18.71 5.62 2.93
N VAL A 71 -18.99 6.15 1.74
CA VAL A 71 -17.95 6.61 0.80
C VAL A 71 -17.18 7.80 1.36
N VAL A 72 -17.88 8.78 1.94
CA VAL A 72 -17.26 9.96 2.56
C VAL A 72 -16.40 9.55 3.76
N LEU A 73 -16.91 8.71 4.66
CA LEU A 73 -16.15 8.20 5.80
C LEU A 73 -14.90 7.43 5.34
N ARG A 74 -15.05 6.54 4.35
CA ARG A 74 -13.91 5.82 3.76
C ARG A 74 -12.86 6.80 3.22
N PHE A 75 -13.28 7.84 2.49
CA PHE A 75 -12.36 8.83 1.94
C PHE A 75 -11.53 9.50 3.03
N PHE A 76 -12.16 9.97 4.10
CA PHE A 76 -11.47 10.62 5.21
C PHE A 76 -10.52 9.65 5.94
N ILE A 77 -10.97 8.44 6.27
CA ILE A 77 -10.15 7.44 6.98
C ILE A 77 -8.93 7.06 6.14
N VAL A 78 -9.12 6.75 4.85
CA VAL A 78 -8.04 6.38 3.94
C VAL A 78 -7.06 7.52 3.75
N SER A 79 -7.55 8.75 3.60
CA SER A 79 -6.71 9.93 3.43
C SER A 79 -5.88 10.22 4.68
N ALA A 80 -6.49 10.13 5.86
CA ALA A 80 -5.80 10.26 7.14
C ALA A 80 -4.73 9.17 7.33
N ALA A 81 -5.07 7.91 7.04
CA ALA A 81 -4.14 6.77 7.12
C ALA A 81 -2.94 6.94 6.19
N ARG A 82 -3.16 7.30 4.91
CA ARG A 82 -2.08 7.61 3.96
C ARG A 82 -1.21 8.75 4.44
N ARG A 83 -1.81 9.82 4.98
CA ARG A 83 -1.08 10.99 5.46
C ARG A 83 -0.22 10.62 6.66
N ALA A 84 -0.73 9.82 7.60
CA ALA A 84 0.01 9.33 8.76
C ALA A 84 1.24 8.50 8.34
N ILE A 85 1.07 7.50 7.48
CA ILE A 85 2.19 6.66 7.02
C ILE A 85 3.23 7.48 6.22
N ARG A 86 2.79 8.41 5.36
CA ARG A 86 3.71 9.30 4.63
C ARG A 86 4.51 10.21 5.56
N ARG A 87 3.90 10.71 6.64
CA ARG A 87 4.61 11.50 7.66
C ARG A 87 5.71 10.69 8.33
N VAL A 88 5.44 9.41 8.64
CA VAL A 88 6.47 8.49 9.17
C VAL A 88 7.64 8.36 8.19
N GLY A 89 7.37 8.15 6.91
CA GLY A 89 8.43 8.05 5.90
C GLY A 89 9.31 9.30 5.84
N VAL A 90 8.72 10.50 5.89
CA VAL A 90 9.46 11.77 5.94
C VAL A 90 10.28 11.89 7.22
N ALA A 91 9.71 11.52 8.37
CA ALA A 91 10.39 11.61 9.67
C ALA A 91 11.60 10.65 9.75
N VAL A 92 11.45 9.41 9.27
CA VAL A 92 12.56 8.45 9.16
C VAL A 92 13.67 8.99 8.25
N ALA A 93 13.32 9.62 7.13
CA ALA A 93 14.29 10.22 6.22
C ALA A 93 15.03 11.40 6.84
N HIS A 94 14.33 12.20 7.65
CA HIS A 94 14.93 13.29 8.41
C HIS A 94 15.95 12.77 9.42
N ASP A 95 15.59 11.75 10.20
CA ASP A 95 16.48 11.16 11.20
C ASP A 95 17.72 10.51 10.54
N LEU A 96 17.53 9.81 9.42
CA LEU A 96 18.65 9.28 8.64
C LEU A 96 19.62 10.35 8.16
N ARG A 97 19.11 11.51 7.68
CA ARG A 97 19.98 12.62 7.27
C ARG A 97 20.71 13.22 8.45
N ARG A 98 20.05 13.36 9.59
CA ARG A 98 20.65 13.88 10.82
C ARG A 98 21.78 12.97 11.31
N ASP A 99 21.55 11.66 11.35
CA ASP A 99 22.54 10.68 11.81
C ASP A 99 23.71 10.57 10.82
N LEU A 100 23.44 10.61 9.51
CA LEU A 100 24.47 10.65 8.48
C LEU A 100 25.35 11.90 8.62
N TYR A 101 24.73 13.08 8.76
CA TYR A 101 25.45 14.34 8.91
C TYR A 101 26.34 14.34 10.15
N LYS A 102 25.80 13.90 11.31
CA LYS A 102 26.58 13.76 12.54
C LYS A 102 27.76 12.80 12.39
N SER A 103 27.54 11.68 11.69
CA SER A 103 28.58 10.66 11.47
C SER A 103 29.68 11.15 10.53
N VAL A 104 29.34 11.91 9.48
CA VAL A 104 30.29 12.48 8.53
C VAL A 104 31.14 13.58 9.17
N LEU A 105 30.53 14.46 9.98
CA LEU A 105 31.27 15.51 10.69
C LEU A 105 32.26 14.96 11.73
N ALA A 106 32.01 13.75 12.25
CA ALA A 106 32.91 13.09 13.18
C ALA A 106 34.09 12.36 12.51
N GLN A 107 34.16 12.32 11.17
CA GLN A 107 35.23 11.64 10.45
C GLN A 107 36.48 12.51 10.29
N GLY A 108 37.64 11.85 10.27
CA GLY A 108 38.93 12.50 10.03
C GLY A 108 39.30 12.67 8.55
N PRO A 109 40.45 13.30 8.25
CA PRO A 109 40.90 13.60 6.88
C PRO A 109 40.99 12.37 5.95
N THR A 110 41.37 11.21 6.49
CA THR A 110 41.49 9.94 5.73
C THR A 110 40.16 9.48 5.12
N PHE A 111 39.03 9.80 5.76
CA PHE A 111 37.71 9.50 5.20
C PHE A 111 37.43 10.36 3.96
N PHE A 112 37.73 11.65 4.04
CA PHE A 112 37.52 12.61 2.95
C PHE A 112 38.52 12.46 1.79
N SER A 113 39.68 11.82 2.02
CA SER A 113 40.57 11.42 0.94
C SER A 113 40.09 10.18 0.18
N THR A 114 39.23 9.37 0.79
CA THR A 114 38.71 8.11 0.21
C THR A 114 37.36 8.29 -0.44
N PHE A 115 36.48 9.09 0.16
CA PHE A 115 35.13 9.35 -0.34
C PHE A 115 34.97 10.80 -0.78
N SER A 116 34.49 11.01 -2.01
CA SER A 116 34.26 12.35 -2.51
C SER A 116 33.03 12.99 -1.83
N VAL A 117 33.01 14.32 -1.79
CA VAL A 117 31.82 15.07 -1.33
C VAL A 117 30.58 14.71 -2.16
N GLY A 118 30.77 14.46 -3.46
CA GLY A 118 29.71 14.02 -4.36
C GLY A 118 29.10 12.67 -3.95
N ASP A 119 29.91 11.71 -3.53
CA ASP A 119 29.44 10.41 -3.05
C ASP A 119 28.60 10.54 -1.79
N ILE A 120 29.06 11.37 -0.84
CA ILE A 120 28.34 11.62 0.41
C ILE A 120 26.99 12.28 0.13
N MET A 121 26.96 13.29 -0.75
CA MET A 121 25.73 13.98 -1.14
C MET A 121 24.76 13.05 -1.88
N THR A 122 25.28 12.18 -2.74
CA THR A 122 24.49 11.18 -3.47
C THR A 122 23.81 10.23 -2.50
N ARG A 123 24.53 9.71 -1.50
CA ARG A 123 23.95 8.86 -0.44
C ARG A 123 22.93 9.63 0.42
N ALA A 124 23.22 10.87 0.78
CA ALA A 124 22.34 11.72 1.60
C ALA A 124 21.01 12.06 0.90
N ILE A 125 21.02 12.12 -0.43
CA ILE A 125 19.85 12.47 -1.24
C ILE A 125 19.18 11.22 -1.79
N GLN A 126 19.87 10.45 -2.64
CA GLN A 126 19.29 9.35 -3.41
C GLN A 126 18.97 8.15 -2.51
N ASP A 127 19.95 7.62 -1.77
CA ASP A 127 19.74 6.43 -0.95
C ASP A 127 18.70 6.67 0.15
N ILE A 128 18.79 7.81 0.83
CA ILE A 128 17.79 8.18 1.86
C ILE A 128 16.41 8.40 1.24
N SER A 129 16.31 8.97 0.02
CA SER A 129 15.02 9.11 -0.67
C SER A 129 14.44 7.74 -1.05
N LEU A 130 15.26 6.76 -1.43
CA LEU A 130 14.81 5.40 -1.67
C LEU A 130 14.24 4.77 -0.40
N VAL A 131 14.90 4.95 0.75
CA VAL A 131 14.39 4.48 2.05
C VAL A 131 13.07 5.20 2.40
N GLN A 132 12.99 6.51 2.21
CA GLN A 132 11.78 7.29 2.43
C GLN A 132 10.59 6.76 1.61
N ARG A 133 10.83 6.48 0.32
CA ARG A 133 9.82 5.93 -0.59
C ARG A 133 9.42 4.52 -0.17
N LEU A 134 10.38 3.67 0.17
CA LEU A 134 10.13 2.32 0.65
C LEU A 134 9.23 2.33 1.88
N VAL A 135 9.47 3.22 2.85
CA VAL A 135 8.60 3.36 4.03
C VAL A 135 7.24 3.95 3.66
N SER A 136 7.22 5.06 2.92
CA SER A 136 5.98 5.79 2.60
C SER A 136 5.00 4.98 1.75
N PHE A 137 5.51 4.20 0.79
CA PHE A 137 4.71 3.44 -0.16
C PHE A 137 4.69 1.95 0.15
N GLY A 138 5.78 1.37 0.64
CA GLY A 138 5.88 -0.06 0.91
C GLY A 138 4.86 -0.53 1.94
N PHE A 139 4.67 0.21 3.05
CA PHE A 139 3.64 -0.14 4.03
C PHE A 139 2.22 -0.08 3.44
N ILE A 140 1.93 0.94 2.64
CA ILE A 140 0.63 1.07 1.97
C ILE A 140 0.42 -0.08 0.98
N ALA A 141 1.46 -0.44 0.22
CA ALA A 141 1.41 -1.55 -0.72
C ALA A 141 1.16 -2.88 0.00
N LEU A 142 1.84 -3.15 1.11
CA LEU A 142 1.62 -4.34 1.94
C LEU A 142 0.18 -4.41 2.45
N VAL A 143 -0.37 -3.29 2.94
CA VAL A 143 -1.78 -3.22 3.34
C VAL A 143 -2.70 -3.57 2.18
N ILE A 144 -2.48 -3.01 1.00
CA ILE A 144 -3.31 -3.29 -0.16
C ILE A 144 -3.21 -4.78 -0.52
N MET A 145 -2.00 -5.32 -0.55
CA MET A 145 -1.72 -6.68 -0.99
C MET A 145 -2.25 -7.74 -0.02
N VAL A 146 -2.37 -7.42 1.27
CA VAL A 146 -2.94 -8.34 2.28
C VAL A 146 -4.43 -8.09 2.48
N TYR A 147 -4.84 -6.84 2.74
CA TYR A 147 -6.22 -6.56 3.12
C TYR A 147 -7.16 -6.57 1.92
N ALA A 148 -6.75 -6.12 0.73
CA ALA A 148 -7.66 -6.15 -0.43
C ALA A 148 -8.17 -7.57 -0.75
N PRO A 149 -7.29 -8.59 -0.92
CA PRO A 149 -7.78 -9.94 -1.17
C PRO A 149 -8.48 -10.54 0.04
N LEU A 150 -8.01 -10.29 1.27
CA LEU A 150 -8.64 -10.82 2.50
C LEU A 150 -10.10 -10.38 2.61
N PHE A 151 -10.35 -9.07 2.49
CA PHE A 151 -11.70 -8.50 2.58
C PHE A 151 -12.53 -8.76 1.33
N GLY A 152 -11.92 -8.68 0.14
CA GLY A 152 -12.59 -8.94 -1.14
C GLY A 152 -13.10 -10.38 -1.23
N VAL A 153 -12.20 -11.37 -1.07
CA VAL A 153 -12.59 -12.78 -1.11
C VAL A 153 -13.51 -13.13 0.06
N GLY A 154 -13.26 -12.57 1.25
CA GLY A 154 -14.15 -12.74 2.40
C GLY A 154 -15.59 -12.30 2.11
N ALA A 155 -15.77 -11.11 1.53
CA ALA A 155 -17.09 -10.61 1.16
C ALA A 155 -17.74 -11.37 -0.01
N MET A 156 -16.94 -11.88 -0.95
CA MET A 156 -17.45 -12.73 -2.03
C MET A 156 -17.97 -14.07 -1.50
N LEU A 157 -17.23 -14.71 -0.58
CA LEU A 157 -17.63 -15.97 0.06
C LEU A 157 -18.93 -15.83 0.85
N THR A 158 -19.17 -14.70 1.51
CA THR A 158 -20.43 -14.48 2.25
C THR A 158 -21.62 -14.27 1.33
N LYS A 159 -21.43 -13.72 0.12
CA LYS A 159 -22.50 -13.50 -0.87
C LYS A 159 -22.80 -14.75 -1.70
N SER A 160 -21.79 -15.42 -2.26
CA SER A 160 -21.97 -16.66 -3.01
C SER A 160 -20.68 -17.47 -3.10
N VAL A 161 -20.67 -18.63 -2.43
CA VAL A 161 -19.54 -19.56 -2.44
C VAL A 161 -19.30 -20.12 -3.85
N SER A 162 -20.37 -20.45 -4.59
CA SER A 162 -20.26 -21.05 -5.92
C SER A 162 -19.61 -20.11 -6.94
N LEU A 163 -20.02 -18.83 -6.96
CA LEU A 163 -19.42 -17.84 -7.87
C LEU A 163 -17.97 -17.53 -7.47
N THR A 164 -17.69 -17.49 -6.17
CA THR A 164 -16.34 -17.24 -5.66
C THR A 164 -15.39 -18.37 -6.04
N LEU A 165 -15.81 -19.63 -5.91
CA LEU A 165 -15.00 -20.80 -6.32
C LEU A 165 -14.72 -20.84 -7.81
N LEU A 166 -15.56 -20.23 -8.64
CA LEU A 166 -15.32 -20.10 -10.08
C LEU A 166 -14.21 -19.06 -10.37
N VAL A 167 -14.18 -17.95 -9.62
CA VAL A 167 -13.26 -16.83 -9.88
C VAL A 167 -11.91 -16.99 -9.16
N VAL A 168 -11.89 -17.48 -7.92
CA VAL A 168 -10.67 -17.56 -7.11
C VAL A 168 -9.53 -18.34 -7.79
N PRO A 169 -9.76 -19.46 -8.51
CA PRO A 169 -8.70 -20.18 -9.23
C PRO A 169 -8.04 -19.38 -10.35
N LEU A 170 -8.67 -18.34 -10.89
CA LEU A 170 -8.05 -17.46 -11.88
C LEU A 170 -6.94 -16.59 -11.27
N LEU A 171 -7.05 -16.24 -9.98
CA LEU A 171 -6.06 -15.43 -9.29
C LEU A 171 -4.65 -16.06 -9.24
N PRO A 172 -4.45 -17.32 -8.83
CA PRO A 172 -3.12 -17.95 -8.87
C PRO A 172 -2.60 -18.12 -10.30
N VAL A 173 -3.47 -18.36 -11.30
CA VAL A 173 -3.06 -18.44 -12.71
C VAL A 173 -2.47 -17.11 -13.17
N ILE A 174 -3.17 -16.00 -12.92
CA ILE A 174 -2.68 -14.65 -13.23
C ILE A 174 -1.40 -14.35 -12.45
N PHE A 175 -1.33 -14.75 -11.17
CA PHE A 175 -0.15 -14.55 -10.33
C PHE A 175 1.08 -15.28 -10.88
N VAL A 176 0.96 -16.56 -11.26
CA VAL A 176 2.04 -17.35 -11.85
C VAL A 176 2.50 -16.74 -13.18
N TYR A 177 1.55 -16.35 -14.03
CA TYR A 177 1.88 -15.69 -15.30
C TYR A 177 2.65 -14.38 -15.08
N THR A 178 2.16 -13.55 -14.17
CA THR A 178 2.80 -12.27 -13.82
C THR A 178 4.20 -12.51 -13.22
N LEU A 179 4.39 -13.53 -12.39
CA LEU A 179 5.70 -13.90 -11.86
C LEU A 179 6.68 -14.31 -12.95
N LYS A 180 6.21 -15.05 -13.96
CA LYS A 180 7.04 -15.44 -15.10
C LYS A 180 7.48 -14.21 -15.89
N MET A 181 6.55 -13.33 -16.26
CA MET A 181 6.87 -12.08 -16.96
C MET A 181 7.80 -11.18 -16.14
N ALA A 182 7.61 -11.08 -14.82
CA ALA A 182 8.47 -10.27 -13.96
C ALA A 182 9.92 -10.79 -13.93
N ARG A 183 10.12 -12.10 -14.01
CA ARG A 183 11.46 -12.71 -14.10
C ARG A 183 12.12 -12.39 -15.45
N GLU A 184 11.41 -12.60 -16.55
CA GLU A 184 11.90 -12.31 -17.90
C GLU A 184 12.27 -10.83 -18.06
N MET A 185 11.42 -9.93 -17.55
CA MET A 185 11.68 -8.49 -17.54
C MET A 185 12.92 -8.13 -16.70
N GLY A 186 13.13 -8.84 -15.58
CA GLY A 186 14.32 -8.66 -14.74
C GLY A 186 15.62 -9.10 -15.42
N GLU A 187 15.58 -10.19 -16.18
CA GLU A 187 16.72 -10.67 -16.98
C GLU A 187 17.04 -9.69 -18.12
N SER A 188 16.02 -9.24 -18.86
CA SER A 188 16.20 -8.23 -19.92
C SER A 188 16.77 -6.92 -19.38
N SER A 189 16.27 -6.45 -18.22
CA SER A 189 16.78 -5.24 -17.57
C SER A 189 18.26 -5.37 -17.19
N ARG A 190 18.69 -6.55 -16.74
CA ARG A 190 20.10 -6.86 -16.45
C ARG A 190 20.96 -6.87 -17.71
N GLU A 191 20.46 -7.43 -18.79
CA GLU A 191 21.19 -7.45 -20.06
C GLU A 191 21.44 -6.02 -20.58
N VAL A 192 20.42 -5.15 -20.52
CA VAL A 192 20.57 -3.73 -20.87
C VAL A 192 21.60 -3.03 -19.99
N GLN A 193 21.58 -3.27 -18.68
CA GLN A 193 22.57 -2.71 -17.74
C GLN A 193 23.99 -3.19 -18.05
N ASN A 194 24.17 -4.47 -18.39
CA ASN A 194 25.48 -5.03 -18.74
C ASN A 194 26.04 -4.38 -20.02
N LYS A 195 25.22 -4.17 -21.05
CA LYS A 195 25.64 -3.49 -22.30
C LYS A 195 26.02 -2.04 -22.05
N LEU A 196 25.27 -1.31 -21.22
CA LEU A 196 25.62 0.07 -20.84
C LEU A 196 26.96 0.13 -20.09
N SER A 197 27.22 -0.83 -19.19
CA SER A 197 28.48 -0.91 -18.45
C SER A 197 29.70 -1.22 -19.32
N GLN A 198 29.53 -1.77 -20.52
CA GLN A 198 30.62 -2.00 -21.48
C GLN A 198 30.94 -0.76 -22.32
N LEU A 199 30.04 0.21 -22.37
CA LEU A 199 30.18 1.48 -23.11
C LEU A 199 30.70 2.64 -22.23
N SER A 200 30.81 2.42 -20.92
CA SER A 200 31.33 3.38 -19.92
C SER A 200 32.68 2.94 -19.41
#